data_AF-A0A212C301-F1
#
_entry.id   AF-A0A212C301-F1
#
_cell.length_a   1.000
_cell.length_b   1.000
_cell.length_c   1.000
_cell.angle_alpha   90.00
_cell.angle_beta   90.00
_cell.angle_gamma   90.00
#
_symmetry.space_group_name_H-M   'P 1'
#
loop_
_entity.id
_entity.type
_entity.pdbx_description
1 polymer ?
#
loop_
_entity_poly.entity_id
_entity_poly.type
_entity_poly.pdbx_seq_one_letter_code
_entity_poly.pdbx_strand_id
1 'polypeptide(L)'
;MTPDSELQLVRLCAFYPGCTEERNDLHEKCKLPTVEECMQLAETAHADGKIFETIKYYLLSQEPEKALPIGIDFIKEHISSSDWTLDTIYPVLDLLSYIRTEKLVLHTCTEARNELLILCGYVGALLAIRRRYQSIVPALYEFTSQLLKRRNVSVPLKIEHLSEELDAWRACTQIVNPSREIQIERFFLDLVLQNYP
;
A
#
# COMPACT_ATOMS: atom_id res chain seq x y z
N MET A 1 -19.97 -6.31 -18.16
CA MET A 1 -18.96 -5.48 -17.47
C MET A 1 -18.75 -6.09 -16.11
N THR A 2 -17.53 -6.51 -15.80
CA THR A 2 -17.19 -6.87 -14.41
C THR A 2 -17.09 -5.58 -13.60
N PRO A 3 -17.75 -5.48 -12.44
CA PRO A 3 -17.42 -4.44 -11.47
C PRO A 3 -15.92 -4.57 -11.16
N ASP A 4 -15.19 -3.46 -11.02
CA ASP A 4 -13.71 -3.37 -10.92
C ASP A 4 -12.89 -3.35 -12.21
N SER A 5 -13.47 -3.44 -13.41
CA SER A 5 -12.65 -3.35 -14.63
C SER A 5 -11.91 -2.01 -14.73
N GLU A 6 -12.55 -0.91 -14.33
CA GLU A 6 -11.95 0.43 -14.41
C GLU A 6 -10.78 0.60 -13.44
N LEU A 7 -10.95 0.22 -12.17
CA LEU A 7 -9.88 0.34 -11.17
C LEU A 7 -8.66 -0.55 -11.51
N GLN A 8 -8.89 -1.72 -12.09
CA GLN A 8 -7.80 -2.57 -12.57
C GLN A 8 -7.03 -1.92 -13.73
N LEU A 9 -7.72 -1.26 -14.66
CA LEU A 9 -7.07 -0.51 -15.74
C LEU A 9 -6.29 0.69 -15.20
N VAL A 10 -6.83 1.41 -14.22
CA VAL A 10 -6.13 2.48 -13.52
C VAL A 10 -4.83 1.98 -12.89
N ARG A 11 -4.88 0.88 -12.14
CA ARG A 11 -3.70 0.26 -11.50
C ARG A 11 -2.65 -0.15 -12.52
N LEU A 12 -3.08 -0.73 -13.64
CA LEU A 12 -2.19 -1.09 -14.75
C LEU A 12 -1.49 0.13 -15.34
N CYS A 13 -2.25 1.20 -15.64
CA CYS A 13 -1.71 2.42 -16.23
C CYS A 13 -0.80 3.18 -15.25
N ALA A 14 -1.18 3.21 -13.97
CA ALA A 14 -0.41 3.85 -12.91
C ALA A 14 0.99 3.22 -12.77
N PHE A 15 1.10 1.90 -12.87
CA PHE A 15 2.36 1.18 -12.69
C PHE A 15 3.24 1.12 -13.95
N TYR A 16 2.75 1.58 -15.10
CA TYR A 16 3.48 1.48 -16.37
C TYR A 16 4.63 2.52 -16.45
N PRO A 17 5.90 2.09 -16.63
CA PRO A 17 7.07 2.98 -16.56
C PRO A 17 7.42 3.70 -17.89
N GLY A 18 6.51 3.73 -18.85
CA GLY A 18 6.75 4.33 -20.18
C GLY A 18 6.82 5.86 -20.18
N CYS A 19 7.22 6.44 -21.33
CA CYS A 19 7.23 7.88 -21.52
C CYS A 19 5.81 8.47 -21.55
N THR A 20 5.70 9.80 -21.56
CA THR A 20 4.38 10.46 -21.55
C THR A 20 3.55 10.09 -22.79
N GLU A 21 4.16 9.97 -23.97
CA GLU A 21 3.43 9.55 -25.18
C GLU A 21 2.90 8.11 -25.03
N GLU A 22 3.74 7.16 -24.63
CA GLU A 22 3.34 5.75 -24.44
C GLU A 22 2.25 5.60 -23.36
N ARG A 23 2.32 6.42 -22.30
CA ARG A 23 1.32 6.46 -21.24
C ARG A 23 -0.01 7.03 -21.74
N ASN A 24 0.02 8.12 -22.50
CA ASN A 24 -1.19 8.69 -23.10
C ASN A 24 -1.84 7.71 -24.10
N ASP A 25 -1.05 7.00 -24.91
CA ASP A 25 -1.56 5.94 -25.79
C ASP A 25 -2.23 4.80 -25.00
N LEU A 26 -1.67 4.43 -23.84
CA LEU A 26 -2.26 3.43 -22.96
C LEU A 26 -3.54 3.96 -22.30
N HIS A 27 -3.55 5.21 -21.84
CA HIS A 27 -4.71 5.87 -21.26
C HIS A 27 -5.87 5.92 -22.27
N GLU A 28 -5.61 6.26 -23.53
CA GLU A 28 -6.63 6.28 -24.59
C GLU A 28 -7.27 4.89 -24.76
N LYS A 29 -6.46 3.83 -24.84
CA LYS A 29 -6.95 2.44 -24.92
C LYS A 29 -7.80 2.05 -23.72
N CYS A 30 -7.48 2.59 -22.54
CA CYS A 30 -8.19 2.35 -21.29
C CYS A 30 -9.34 3.34 -21.05
N LYS A 31 -9.58 4.31 -21.95
CA LYS A 31 -10.55 5.40 -21.79
C LYS A 31 -10.31 6.25 -20.53
N LEU A 32 -9.05 6.47 -20.20
CA LEU A 32 -8.61 7.34 -19.11
C LEU A 32 -8.21 8.72 -19.65
N PRO A 33 -8.28 9.79 -18.82
CA PRO A 33 -7.79 11.10 -19.21
C PRO A 33 -6.29 11.08 -19.49
N THR A 34 -5.80 12.05 -20.26
CA THR A 34 -4.37 12.22 -20.48
C THR A 34 -3.62 12.46 -19.16
N VAL A 35 -2.31 12.23 -19.17
CA VAL A 35 -1.45 12.45 -18.00
C VAL A 35 -1.54 13.91 -17.51
N GLU A 36 -1.67 14.87 -18.42
CA GLU A 36 -1.82 16.30 -18.12
C GLU A 36 -3.19 16.61 -17.49
N GLU A 37 -4.27 16.07 -18.05
CA GLU A 37 -5.62 16.22 -17.46
C GLU A 37 -5.71 15.55 -16.09
N CYS A 38 -5.06 14.40 -15.90
CA CYS A 38 -5.00 13.72 -14.61
C CYS A 38 -4.37 14.62 -13.53
N MET A 39 -3.37 15.43 -13.88
CA MET A 39 -2.78 16.39 -12.93
C MET A 39 -3.83 17.39 -12.42
N GLN A 40 -4.59 18.00 -13.33
CA GLN A 40 -5.63 18.99 -12.99
C GLN A 40 -6.79 18.36 -12.20
N LEU A 41 -7.18 17.14 -12.59
CA LEU A 41 -8.22 16.37 -11.89
C LEU A 41 -7.78 16.01 -10.47
N ALA A 42 -6.51 15.65 -10.27
CA ALA A 42 -5.97 15.35 -8.94
C ALA A 42 -6.03 16.57 -8.01
N GLU A 43 -5.60 17.73 -8.50
CA GLU A 43 -5.63 19.00 -7.75
C GLU A 43 -7.07 19.42 -7.41
N THR A 44 -7.99 19.29 -8.37
CA THR A 44 -9.41 19.59 -8.15
C THR A 44 -10.03 18.64 -7.13
N ALA A 45 -9.78 17.33 -7.26
CA ALA A 45 -10.25 16.34 -6.30
C ALA A 45 -9.68 16.58 -4.90
N HIS A 46 -8.43 17.05 -4.80
CA HIS A 46 -7.80 17.38 -3.53
C HIS A 46 -8.47 18.56 -2.86
N ALA A 47 -8.76 19.63 -3.61
CA ALA A 47 -9.50 20.79 -3.12
C ALA A 47 -10.92 20.43 -2.63
N ASP A 48 -11.54 19.44 -3.27
CA ASP A 48 -12.85 18.89 -2.89
C ASP A 48 -12.81 17.90 -1.70
N GLY A 49 -11.62 17.58 -1.16
CA GLY A 49 -11.44 16.59 -0.09
C GLY A 49 -11.66 15.13 -0.52
N LYS A 50 -11.64 14.83 -1.83
CA LYS A 50 -11.89 13.49 -2.39
C LYS A 50 -10.60 12.67 -2.47
N ILE A 51 -10.09 12.23 -1.31
CA ILE A 51 -8.77 11.59 -1.18
C ILE A 51 -8.52 10.43 -2.15
N PHE A 52 -9.48 9.50 -2.29
CA PHE A 52 -9.32 8.35 -3.18
C PHE A 52 -9.11 8.78 -4.64
N GLU A 53 -9.90 9.75 -5.11
CA GLU A 53 -9.81 10.30 -6.46
C GLU A 53 -8.53 11.11 -6.66
N THR A 54 -8.13 11.90 -5.67
CA THR A 54 -6.86 12.62 -5.67
C THR A 54 -5.67 11.69 -5.91
N ILE A 55 -5.58 10.61 -5.14
CA ILE A 55 -4.49 9.62 -5.24
C ILE A 55 -4.57 8.93 -6.60
N LYS A 56 -5.76 8.49 -7.01
CA LYS A 56 -6.00 7.86 -8.31
C LYS A 56 -5.44 8.70 -9.45
N TYR A 57 -5.77 9.98 -9.50
CA TYR A 57 -5.36 10.86 -10.59
C TYR A 57 -3.89 11.28 -10.50
N TYR A 58 -3.33 11.50 -9.30
CA TYR A 58 -1.90 11.75 -9.18
C TYR A 58 -1.06 10.57 -9.68
N LEU A 59 -1.45 9.33 -9.36
CA LEU A 59 -0.74 8.14 -9.85
C LEU A 59 -0.71 8.04 -11.39
N LEU A 60 -1.77 8.52 -12.04
CA LEU A 60 -1.86 8.60 -13.50
C LEU A 60 -1.16 9.83 -14.10
N SER A 61 -0.74 10.80 -13.29
CA SER A 61 -0.12 12.06 -13.74
C SER A 61 1.40 11.96 -13.97
N GLN A 62 2.04 13.09 -14.28
CA GLN A 62 3.51 13.20 -14.40
C GLN A 62 4.23 13.13 -13.04
N GLU A 63 3.53 13.47 -11.96
CA GLU A 63 4.07 13.60 -10.59
C GLU A 63 3.35 12.68 -9.58
N PRO A 64 3.40 11.35 -9.76
CA PRO A 64 2.73 10.40 -8.86
C PRO A 64 3.23 10.45 -7.42
N GLU A 65 4.44 10.95 -7.18
CA GLU A 65 5.01 11.16 -5.85
C GLU A 65 4.18 12.11 -4.97
N LYS A 66 3.41 13.04 -5.57
CA LYS A 66 2.49 13.93 -4.83
C LYS A 66 1.37 13.18 -4.13
N ALA A 67 1.02 11.97 -4.59
CA ALA A 67 0.02 11.13 -3.94
C ALA A 67 0.48 10.59 -2.58
N LEU A 68 1.80 10.39 -2.40
CA LEU A 68 2.36 9.74 -1.22
C LEU A 68 2.02 10.46 0.10
N PRO A 69 2.39 11.74 0.29
CA PRO A 69 2.10 12.42 1.56
C PRO A 69 0.59 12.48 1.83
N ILE A 70 -0.22 12.79 0.82
CA ILE A 70 -1.68 12.91 0.94
C ILE A 70 -2.29 11.57 1.42
N GLY A 71 -1.93 10.46 0.78
CA GLY A 71 -2.48 9.17 1.13
C GLY A 71 -1.93 8.60 2.44
N ILE A 72 -0.64 8.81 2.71
CA ILE A 72 -0.01 8.37 3.97
C ILE A 72 -0.60 9.13 5.16
N ASP A 73 -0.75 10.45 5.06
CA ASP A 73 -1.35 11.26 6.13
C ASP A 73 -2.80 10.85 6.38
N PHE A 74 -3.60 10.63 5.34
CA PHE A 74 -4.96 10.08 5.48
C PHE A 74 -4.98 8.76 6.27
N ILE A 75 -4.08 7.83 5.95
CA ILE A 75 -4.01 6.53 6.65
C ILE A 75 -3.57 6.74 8.11
N LYS A 76 -2.58 7.58 8.36
CA LYS A 76 -2.07 7.88 9.71
C LYS A 76 -3.14 8.51 10.59
N GLU A 77 -3.91 9.46 10.06
CA GLU A 77 -5.04 10.06 10.76
C GLU A 77 -6.08 9.00 11.17
N HIS A 78 -6.43 8.09 10.25
CA HIS A 78 -7.39 7.03 10.54
C HIS A 78 -6.86 6.03 11.58
N ILE A 79 -5.62 5.54 11.44
CA ILE A 79 -5.03 4.60 12.40
C ILE A 79 -4.92 5.24 13.80
N SER A 80 -4.74 6.56 13.88
CA SER A 80 -4.73 7.29 15.14
C SER A 80 -6.11 7.45 15.78
N SER A 81 -7.19 7.25 15.01
CA SER A 81 -8.55 7.21 15.53
C SER A 81 -8.85 5.87 16.23
N SER A 82 -9.87 5.84 17.08
CA SER A 82 -10.25 4.61 17.80
C SER A 82 -11.25 3.72 17.07
N ASP A 83 -11.86 4.21 15.99
CA ASP A 83 -12.99 3.60 15.27
C ASP A 83 -12.70 3.27 13.81
N TRP A 84 -11.42 3.33 13.39
CA TRP A 84 -11.06 2.99 12.02
C TRP A 84 -11.27 1.51 11.71
N THR A 85 -11.43 1.22 10.42
CA THR A 85 -11.54 -0.16 9.93
C THR A 85 -10.60 -0.37 8.76
N LEU A 86 -10.17 -1.60 8.50
CA LEU A 86 -9.34 -1.88 7.33
C LEU A 86 -10.02 -1.46 6.02
N ASP A 87 -11.35 -1.52 5.97
CA ASP A 87 -12.11 -1.21 4.77
C ASP A 87 -12.10 0.29 4.43
N THR A 88 -11.82 1.17 5.41
CA THR A 88 -11.66 2.61 5.14
C THR A 88 -10.26 2.95 4.61
N ILE A 89 -9.20 2.35 5.15
CA ILE A 89 -7.83 2.71 4.79
C ILE A 89 -7.24 1.85 3.65
N TYR A 90 -7.69 0.60 3.52
CA TYR A 90 -7.11 -0.33 2.55
C TYR A 90 -7.23 0.14 1.10
N PRO A 91 -8.38 0.70 0.63
CA PRO A 91 -8.47 1.16 -0.75
C PRO A 91 -7.43 2.24 -1.11
N VAL A 92 -7.14 3.14 -0.15
CA VAL A 92 -6.12 4.19 -0.31
C VAL A 92 -4.71 3.59 -0.30
N LEU A 93 -4.40 2.74 0.69
CA LEU A 93 -3.09 2.10 0.77
C LEU A 93 -2.80 1.21 -0.45
N ASP A 94 -3.80 0.48 -0.91
CA ASP A 94 -3.73 -0.37 -2.09
C ASP A 94 -3.39 0.46 -3.35
N LEU A 95 -4.06 1.60 -3.56
CA LEU A 95 -3.70 2.51 -4.65
C LEU A 95 -2.24 3.00 -4.56
N LEU A 96 -1.79 3.44 -3.38
CA LEU A 96 -0.41 3.91 -3.19
C LEU A 96 0.63 2.84 -3.54
N SER A 97 0.29 1.55 -3.43
CA SER A 97 1.19 0.45 -3.82
C SER A 97 1.47 0.37 -5.33
N TYR A 98 0.68 1.05 -6.16
CA TYR A 98 0.86 1.15 -7.60
C TYR A 98 1.68 2.37 -8.05
N ILE A 99 2.29 3.11 -7.11
CA ILE A 99 3.26 4.13 -7.48
C ILE A 99 4.44 3.50 -8.24
N ARG A 100 4.86 4.17 -9.31
CA ARG A 100 5.96 3.72 -10.15
C ARG A 100 7.26 3.65 -9.36
N THR A 101 7.95 2.52 -9.47
CA THR A 101 9.16 2.24 -8.69
C THR A 101 10.24 3.29 -8.92
N GLU A 102 10.44 3.77 -10.16
CA GLU A 102 11.43 4.79 -10.49
C GLU A 102 11.17 6.14 -9.79
N LYS A 103 9.91 6.43 -9.45
CA LYS A 103 9.53 7.61 -8.68
C LYS A 103 9.68 7.37 -7.18
N LEU A 104 9.30 6.18 -6.71
CA LEU A 104 9.40 5.81 -5.30
C LEU A 104 10.86 5.70 -4.79
N VAL A 105 11.81 5.35 -5.66
CA VAL A 105 13.23 5.26 -5.29
C VAL A 105 13.95 6.60 -5.23
N LEU A 106 13.30 7.69 -5.65
CA LEU A 106 13.86 9.05 -5.54
C LEU A 106 14.19 9.37 -4.08
N HIS A 107 15.31 10.04 -3.86
CA HIS A 107 15.78 10.38 -2.51
C HIS A 107 14.77 11.24 -1.73
N THR A 108 14.05 12.12 -2.43
CA THR A 108 12.97 12.96 -1.87
C THR A 108 11.81 12.14 -1.29
N CYS A 109 11.63 10.90 -1.76
CA CYS A 109 10.56 10.01 -1.32
C CYS A 109 11.01 9.05 -0.20
N THR A 110 12.24 9.17 0.33
CA THR A 110 12.80 8.19 1.27
C THR A 110 11.93 8.00 2.52
N GLU A 111 11.46 9.09 3.13
CA GLU A 111 10.60 9.05 4.31
C GLU A 111 9.24 8.43 3.98
N ALA A 112 8.55 8.97 2.98
CA ALA A 112 7.25 8.46 2.52
C ALA A 112 7.29 6.98 2.11
N ARG A 113 8.35 6.55 1.41
CA ARG A 113 8.58 5.13 1.06
C ARG A 113 8.71 4.28 2.32
N ASN A 114 9.42 4.77 3.33
CA ASN A 114 9.63 4.04 4.57
C ASN A 114 8.32 3.91 5.37
N GLU A 115 7.54 4.99 5.45
CA GLU A 115 6.21 4.99 6.06
C GLU A 115 5.25 4.05 5.31
N LEU A 116 5.21 4.14 3.97
CA LEU A 116 4.39 3.27 3.14
C LEU A 116 4.72 1.79 3.35
N LEU A 117 6.01 1.42 3.39
CA LEU A 117 6.43 0.03 3.64
C LEU A 117 5.97 -0.49 5.00
N ILE A 118 6.01 0.36 6.04
CA ILE A 118 5.55 0.00 7.39
C ILE A 118 4.03 -0.15 7.42
N LEU A 119 3.29 0.78 6.83
CA LEU A 119 1.83 0.72 6.72
C LEU A 119 1.38 -0.51 5.91
N CYS A 120 2.04 -0.80 4.78
CA CYS A 120 1.82 -2.02 3.99
C CYS A 120 2.08 -3.30 4.79
N GLY A 121 3.16 -3.34 5.58
CA GLY A 121 3.46 -4.49 6.43
C GLY A 121 2.36 -4.74 7.47
N TYR A 122 1.95 -3.70 8.18
CA TYR A 122 0.91 -3.79 9.21
C TYR A 122 -0.46 -4.15 8.62
N VAL A 123 -0.95 -3.38 7.66
CA VAL A 123 -2.26 -3.61 7.02
C VAL A 123 -2.27 -4.94 6.27
N GLY A 124 -1.15 -5.32 5.66
CA GLY A 124 -0.97 -6.63 5.04
C GLY A 124 -1.15 -7.78 6.03
N ALA A 125 -0.61 -7.65 7.25
CA ALA A 125 -0.79 -8.65 8.31
C ALA A 125 -2.26 -8.79 8.69
N LEU A 126 -2.94 -7.66 8.89
CA LEU A 126 -4.36 -7.63 9.25
C LEU A 126 -5.25 -8.21 8.13
N LEU A 127 -4.95 -7.92 6.85
CA LEU A 127 -5.63 -8.54 5.71
C LEU A 127 -5.37 -10.04 5.64
N ALA A 128 -4.14 -10.49 5.91
CA ALA A 128 -3.79 -11.91 5.95
C ALA A 128 -4.58 -12.64 7.04
N ILE A 129 -4.73 -12.06 8.23
CA ILE A 129 -5.59 -12.58 9.31
C ILE A 129 -7.03 -12.73 8.81
N ARG A 130 -7.60 -11.67 8.24
CA ARG A 130 -8.98 -11.64 7.73
C ARG A 130 -9.21 -12.68 6.63
N ARG A 131 -8.23 -12.88 5.74
CA ARG A 131 -8.26 -13.87 4.64
C ARG A 131 -7.82 -15.28 5.06
N ARG A 132 -7.50 -15.48 6.34
CA ARG A 132 -7.04 -16.75 6.92
C ARG A 132 -5.70 -17.26 6.37
N TYR A 133 -4.85 -16.39 5.85
CA TYR A 133 -3.47 -16.73 5.48
C TYR A 133 -2.59 -16.74 6.73
N GLN A 134 -2.69 -17.77 7.57
CA GLN A 134 -2.10 -17.74 8.91
C GLN A 134 -0.56 -17.72 8.90
N SER A 135 0.08 -18.44 7.98
CA SER A 135 1.54 -18.63 7.97
C SER A 135 2.35 -17.34 7.74
N ILE A 136 1.77 -16.36 7.04
CA ILE A 136 2.44 -15.10 6.68
C ILE A 136 2.33 -14.05 7.79
N VAL A 137 1.36 -14.20 8.72
CA VAL A 137 1.04 -13.18 9.72
C VAL A 137 2.25 -12.87 10.61
N PRO A 138 2.95 -13.85 11.22
CA PRO A 138 4.10 -13.55 12.05
C PRO A 138 5.23 -12.85 11.28
N ALA A 139 5.45 -13.26 10.02
CA ALA A 139 6.49 -12.68 9.18
C ALA A 139 6.21 -11.20 8.87
N LEU A 140 4.94 -10.83 8.65
CA LEU A 140 4.55 -9.44 8.38
C LEU A 140 4.65 -8.54 9.62
N TYR A 141 4.26 -9.03 10.80
CA TYR A 141 4.46 -8.29 12.06
C TYR A 141 5.94 -8.10 12.39
N GLU A 142 6.76 -9.14 12.21
CA GLU A 142 8.21 -9.07 12.43
C GLU A 142 8.87 -8.11 11.44
N PHE A 143 8.53 -8.21 10.15
CA PHE A 143 9.00 -7.29 9.12
C PHE A 143 8.68 -5.84 9.48
N THR A 144 7.43 -5.56 9.85
CA THR A 144 6.97 -4.22 10.26
C THR A 144 7.75 -3.71 11.48
N SER A 145 7.95 -4.56 12.48
CA SER A 145 8.71 -4.24 13.69
C SER A 145 10.17 -3.92 13.40
N GLN A 146 10.81 -4.68 12.49
CA GLN A 146 12.19 -4.41 12.07
C GLN A 146 12.32 -3.09 11.33
N LEU A 147 11.34 -2.74 10.49
CA LEU A 147 11.32 -1.45 9.81
C LEU A 147 11.19 -0.29 10.80
N LEU A 148 10.28 -0.39 11.78
CA LEU A 148 10.11 0.61 12.85
C LEU A 148 11.38 0.80 13.68
N LYS A 149 12.14 -0.27 13.96
CA LYS A 149 13.41 -0.18 14.73
C LYS A 149 14.53 0.53 13.96
N ARG A 150 14.59 0.32 12.64
CA ARG A 150 15.73 0.75 11.81
C ARG A 150 15.55 2.12 11.18
N ARG A 151 14.31 2.60 11.07
CA ARG A 151 13.97 3.79 10.29
C ARG A 151 13.37 4.85 11.20
N ASN A 152 13.83 6.08 11.06
CA ASN A 152 13.18 7.23 11.70
C ASN A 152 11.98 7.63 10.84
N VAL A 153 10.77 7.28 11.29
CA VAL A 153 9.50 7.55 10.59
C VAL A 153 8.43 8.00 11.58
N SER A 154 7.45 8.75 11.11
CA SER A 154 6.36 9.29 11.92
C SER A 154 5.06 8.53 11.69
N VAL A 155 5.00 7.24 12.01
CA VAL A 155 3.76 6.44 11.90
C VAL A 155 3.11 6.23 13.27
N PRO A 156 1.78 6.19 13.38
CA PRO A 156 1.05 5.97 14.64
C PRO A 156 1.04 4.49 15.05
N LEU A 157 2.18 3.81 14.92
CA LEU A 157 2.36 2.41 15.27
C LEU A 157 3.49 2.28 16.28
N LYS A 158 3.29 1.43 17.29
CA LYS A 158 4.26 1.16 18.34
C LYS A 158 4.65 -0.31 18.32
N ILE A 159 5.94 -0.59 18.52
CA ILE A 159 6.46 -1.96 18.50
C ILE A 159 5.80 -2.80 19.59
N GLU A 160 5.52 -2.20 20.75
CA GLU A 160 4.84 -2.85 21.88
C GLU A 160 3.44 -3.33 21.48
N HIS A 161 2.66 -2.46 20.84
CA HIS A 161 1.31 -2.80 20.35
C HIS A 161 1.35 -3.91 19.30
N LEU A 162 2.32 -3.87 18.37
CA LEU A 162 2.50 -4.92 17.36
C LEU A 162 2.80 -6.28 17.99
N SER A 163 3.62 -6.30 19.05
CA SER A 163 3.93 -7.52 19.79
C SER A 163 2.70 -8.07 20.51
N GLU A 164 1.95 -7.20 21.19
CA GLU A 164 0.73 -7.57 21.91
C GLU A 164 -0.34 -8.15 20.96
N GLU A 165 -0.57 -7.51 19.82
CA GLU A 165 -1.49 -8.01 18.79
C GLU A 165 -1.06 -9.38 18.24
N LEU A 166 0.24 -9.56 17.96
CA LEU A 166 0.76 -10.83 17.44
C LEU A 166 0.61 -11.96 18.46
N ASP A 167 0.89 -11.71 19.74
CA ASP A 167 0.74 -12.70 20.80
C ASP A 167 -0.73 -13.04 21.06
N ALA A 168 -1.62 -12.04 21.04
CA ALA A 168 -3.06 -12.25 21.10
C ALA A 168 -3.56 -13.11 19.93
N TRP A 169 -3.10 -12.82 18.70
CA TRP A 169 -3.43 -13.62 17.52
C TRP A 169 -2.95 -15.07 17.67
N ARG A 170 -1.69 -15.30 18.10
CA ARG A 170 -1.12 -16.64 18.33
C ARG A 170 -1.95 -17.45 19.34
N ALA A 171 -2.34 -16.82 20.45
CA ALA A 171 -3.18 -17.46 21.46
C ALA A 171 -4.52 -17.93 20.87
N CYS A 172 -5.11 -17.15 19.96
CA CYS A 172 -6.36 -17.51 19.28
C CYS A 172 -6.17 -18.60 18.20
N THR A 173 -5.06 -18.63 17.45
CA THR A 173 -4.82 -19.60 16.37
C THR A 173 -4.32 -20.96 16.86
N GLN A 174 -3.57 -21.03 17.97
CA GLN A 174 -3.12 -22.31 18.55
C GLN A 174 -4.28 -23.20 18.98
N ILE A 175 -5.43 -22.61 19.32
CA ILE A 175 -6.67 -23.32 19.63
C ILE A 175 -7.25 -24.03 18.37
N VAL A 176 -6.83 -23.63 17.16
CA VAL A 176 -7.51 -23.98 15.90
C VAL A 176 -6.71 -24.90 14.96
N ASN A 177 -5.36 -24.96 14.99
CA ASN A 177 -4.60 -25.68 13.95
C ASN A 177 -3.24 -26.26 14.39
N PRO A 178 -3.12 -27.57 14.68
CA PRO A 178 -1.83 -28.22 14.95
C PRO A 178 -1.01 -28.70 13.71
N SER A 179 -1.43 -28.51 12.44
CA SER A 179 -0.99 -29.45 11.37
C SER A 179 -0.60 -28.93 9.98
N ARG A 180 -0.27 -27.64 9.72
CA ARG A 180 0.00 -27.16 8.33
C ARG A 180 1.09 -26.08 8.16
N GLU A 181 2.20 -26.13 8.89
CA GLU A 181 3.23 -25.05 8.85
C GLU A 181 4.25 -25.13 7.69
N ILE A 182 4.42 -26.25 6.97
CA ILE A 182 5.72 -26.49 6.27
C ILE A 182 5.80 -25.98 4.81
N GLN A 183 4.73 -25.55 4.13
CA GLN A 183 4.78 -25.34 2.67
C GLN A 183 5.02 -23.89 2.16
N ILE A 184 4.96 -22.85 3.01
CA ILE A 184 4.87 -21.45 2.52
C ILE A 184 6.18 -20.66 2.67
N GLU A 185 7.14 -21.11 3.51
CA GLU A 185 8.44 -20.43 3.67
C GLU A 185 9.21 -20.24 2.35
N ARG A 186 9.03 -21.14 1.37
CA ARG A 186 9.67 -21.02 0.05
C ARG A 186 9.15 -19.86 -0.79
N PHE A 187 7.87 -19.49 -0.67
CA PHE A 187 7.29 -18.43 -1.51
C PHE A 187 7.70 -17.02 -1.03
N PHE A 188 7.98 -16.88 0.28
CA PHE A 188 8.38 -15.60 0.87
C PHE A 188 9.85 -15.26 0.61
N LEU A 189 10.73 -16.26 0.62
CA LEU A 189 12.15 -16.05 0.26
C LEU A 189 12.30 -15.59 -1.20
N ASP A 190 11.50 -16.13 -2.12
CA ASP A 190 11.58 -15.73 -3.54
C ASP A 190 11.08 -14.29 -3.80
N LEU A 191 10.08 -13.82 -3.04
CA LEU A 191 9.55 -12.45 -3.20
C LEU A 191 10.46 -11.37 -2.58
N VAL A 192 11.10 -11.69 -1.45
CA VAL A 192 11.99 -10.77 -0.71
C VAL A 192 13.38 -10.69 -1.36
N LEU A 193 13.90 -11.80 -1.90
CA LEU A 193 15.22 -11.82 -2.55
C LEU A 193 15.22 -11.25 -3.98
N GLN A 194 14.06 -11.05 -4.61
CA GLN A 194 13.99 -10.41 -5.94
C GLN A 194 13.96 -8.87 -5.91
N ASN A 195 13.87 -8.22 -4.73
CA ASN A 195 13.63 -6.77 -4.65
C ASN A 195 14.67 -5.93 -3.88
N TYR A 196 15.84 -6.48 -3.53
CA TYR A 196 16.94 -5.68 -3.00
C TYR A 196 18.28 -6.18 -3.55
N PRO A 197 19.12 -5.31 -4.18
CA PRO A 197 20.48 -5.66 -4.58
C PRO A 197 21.41 -5.84 -3.37
#